data_AF-A0A953AH12-F1
#
_entry.id   AF-A0A953AH12-F1
#
_cell.length_a   1.000
_cell.length_b   1.000
_cell.length_c   1.000
_cell.angle_alpha   90.00
_cell.angle_beta   90.00
_cell.angle_gamma   90.00
#
_symmetry.space_group_name_H-M   'P 1'
#
loop_
_entity.id
_entity.type
_entity.pdbx_description
1 polymer ?
#
loop_
_entity_poly.entity_id
_entity_poly.type
_entity_poly.pdbx_seq_one_letter_code
_entity_poly.pdbx_strand_id
1 'polypeptide(L)' 'MIARILIWSLYDSKTTLDELRAHLPELPEGDRWISNEAQERLGLISFGDELPDLGEIPRLIGKDPEVAEEFDVE' A
#
# COMPACT_ATOMS: atom_id res chain seq x y z
N MET A 1 -3.77 -11.77 -15.68
CA MET A 1 -4.10 -11.11 -14.41
C MET A 1 -2.82 -10.47 -13.94
N ILE A 2 -2.86 -9.20 -13.52
CA ILE A 2 -1.67 -8.48 -13.05
C ILE A 2 -1.64 -8.53 -11.52
N ALA A 3 -0.47 -8.78 -10.95
CA ALA A 3 -0.17 -8.54 -9.54
C ALA A 3 0.67 -7.28 -9.41
N ARG A 4 0.34 -6.42 -8.45
CA ARG A 4 1.06 -5.17 -8.15
C ARG A 4 1.58 -5.19 -6.72
N ILE A 5 2.83 -4.77 -6.56
CA ILE A 5 3.45 -4.57 -5.26
C ILE A 5 3.81 -3.10 -5.11
N LEU A 6 3.12 -2.43 -4.19
CA LEU A 6 3.41 -1.06 -3.79
C LEU A 6 4.03 -1.05 -2.39
N ILE A 7 5.13 -0.32 -2.19
CA ILE A 7 5.76 -0.13 -0.87
C ILE A 7 6.05 1.34 -0.64
N TRP A 8 5.58 1.86 0.49
CA TRP A 8 5.89 3.18 1.00
C TRP A 8 6.76 3.05 2.24
N SER A 9 7.87 3.79 2.26
CA SER A 9 8.57 4.11 3.50
C SER A 9 7.80 5.19 4.24
N LEU A 10 7.62 5.03 5.55
CA LEU A 10 7.03 6.06 6.42
C LEU A 10 8.10 6.93 7.09
N TYR A 11 9.38 6.62 6.88
CA TYR A 11 10.46 7.54 7.25
C TYR A 11 10.25 8.89 6.54
N ASP A 12 10.28 9.97 7.32
CA ASP A 12 10.00 11.35 6.88
C ASP A 12 8.58 11.59 6.33
N SER A 13 7.64 10.66 6.60
CA SER A 13 6.22 10.85 6.31
C SER A 13 5.54 11.69 7.40
N LYS A 14 4.42 12.31 7.05
CA LYS A 14 3.60 13.12 7.99
C LYS A 14 2.74 12.26 8.93
N THR A 15 2.85 10.94 8.85
CA THR A 15 1.98 10.00 9.57
C THR A 15 2.78 8.80 10.06
N THR A 16 2.20 8.05 11.01
CA THR A 16 2.76 6.80 11.54
C THR A 16 1.99 5.59 11.04
N LEU A 17 2.57 4.39 11.20
CA LEU A 17 1.90 3.15 10.80
C LEU A 17 0.60 2.90 11.60
N ASP A 18 0.60 3.23 12.89
CA ASP A 18 -0.57 3.05 13.75
C ASP A 18 -1.71 4.00 13.38
N GLU A 19 -1.39 5.24 12.99
CA GLU A 19 -2.38 6.15 12.41
C GLU A 19 -2.95 5.58 11.11
N LEU A 20 -2.09 5.15 10.18
CA LEU A 20 -2.53 4.60 8.90
C LEU A 20 -3.45 3.39 9.06
N ARG A 21 -3.18 2.51 10.04
CA ARG A 21 -4.03 1.34 10.34
C ARG A 21 -5.49 1.69 10.63
N ALA A 22 -5.73 2.84 11.25
CA ALA A 22 -7.10 3.31 11.52
C ALA A 22 -7.83 3.81 10.26
N HIS A 23 -7.08 4.06 9.17
CA HIS A 23 -7.59 4.61 7.91
C HIS A 23 -7.52 3.62 6.74
N LEU A 24 -7.03 2.39 6.94
CA LEU A 24 -6.90 1.41 5.86
C LEU A 24 -8.30 1.07 5.30
N PRO A 25 -8.54 1.28 4.00
CA PRO A 25 -9.80 0.89 3.39
C PRO A 25 -9.90 -0.64 3.32
N GLU A 26 -11.14 -1.13 3.30
CA GLU A 26 -11.40 -2.52 2.90
C GLU A 26 -10.96 -2.71 1.45
N LEU A 27 -10.29 -3.83 1.20
CA LEU A 27 -9.74 -4.17 -0.10
C LEU A 27 -10.61 -5.24 -0.79
N PRO A 28 -10.60 -5.29 -2.14
CA PRO A 28 -11.18 -6.40 -2.89
C PRO A 28 -10.64 -7.78 -2.46
N GLU A 29 -11.36 -8.84 -2.82
CA GLU A 29 -10.91 -10.21 -2.53
C GLU A 29 -9.58 -10.51 -3.22
N GLY A 30 -8.60 -11.01 -2.45
CA GLY A 30 -7.23 -11.28 -2.91
C GLY A 30 -6.22 -10.20 -2.54
N ASP A 31 -6.65 -8.95 -2.48
CA ASP A 31 -5.77 -7.81 -2.18
C ASP A 31 -5.43 -7.72 -0.70
N ARG A 32 -4.20 -7.34 -0.37
CA ARG A 32 -3.69 -7.32 1.00
C ARG A 32 -2.81 -6.11 1.29
N TRP A 33 -3.16 -5.41 2.36
CA TRP A 33 -2.22 -4.54 3.05
C TRP A 33 -1.14 -5.37 3.74
N ILE A 34 0.11 -4.96 3.61
CA ILE A 34 1.27 -5.54 4.31
C ILE A 34 2.00 -4.42 5.05
N SER A 35 2.59 -4.73 6.20
CA SER A 35 3.33 -3.73 6.98
C SER A 35 4.60 -4.32 7.57
N ASN A 36 5.64 -3.49 7.70
CA ASN A 36 6.85 -3.82 8.42
C ASN A 36 7.12 -2.72 9.46
N GLU A 37 6.79 -3.00 10.72
CA GLU A 37 6.99 -2.06 11.84
C GLU A 37 8.46 -1.72 12.06
N ALA A 38 9.36 -2.71 11.96
CA ALA A 38 10.78 -2.52 12.25
C ALA A 38 11.48 -1.58 11.25
N GLN A 39 10.91 -1.45 10.04
CA GLN A 39 11.40 -0.58 8.98
C GLN A 39 10.42 0.55 8.64
N GLU A 40 9.37 0.73 9.45
CA GLU A 40 8.32 1.73 9.24
C GLU A 40 7.81 1.75 7.79
N ARG A 41 7.34 0.60 7.28
CA ARG A 41 6.81 0.48 5.92
C ARG A 41 5.36 0.03 5.91
N LEU A 42 4.59 0.60 4.99
CA LEU A 42 3.30 0.10 4.57
C LEU A 42 3.41 -0.33 3.10
N GLY A 43 2.70 -1.37 2.73
CA GLY A 43 2.62 -1.82 1.34
C GLY A 43 1.27 -2.42 1.00
N LEU A 44 1.04 -2.56 -0.30
CA LEU A 44 -0.14 -3.17 -0.88
C LEU A 44 0.30 -4.26 -1.86
N ILE A 45 -0.29 -5.43 -1.74
CA ILE A 45 -0.31 -6.46 -2.77
C ILE A 45 -1.71 -6.42 -3.38
N SER A 46 -1.81 -6.11 -4.67
CA SER A 46 -3.09 -6.00 -5.38
C SER A 46 -3.13 -6.87 -6.62
N PHE A 47 -4.28 -7.45 -6.92
CA PHE A 47 -4.54 -8.28 -8.07
C PHE A 47 -5.65 -7.68 -8.93
N GLY A 48 -5.46 -7.69 -10.25
CA GLY A 48 -6.44 -7.21 -11.21
C GLY A 48 -5.86 -6.19 -12.18
N ASP A 49 -6.67 -5.73 -13.11
CA ASP A 49 -6.20 -4.83 -14.18
C ASP A 49 -6.07 -3.37 -13.70
N GLU A 50 -6.83 -3.00 -12.67
CA GLU A 50 -6.84 -1.66 -12.07
C GLU A 50 -6.43 -1.69 -10.59
N LEU A 51 -5.94 -0.56 -10.10
CA LEU A 51 -5.61 -0.37 -8.69
C LEU A 51 -6.89 -0.14 -7.87
N PRO A 52 -7.05 -0.77 -6.69
CA PRO A 52 -8.19 -0.50 -5.83
C PRO A 52 -8.20 0.94 -5.33
N ASP A 53 -9.36 1.41 -4.89
CA ASP A 53 -9.47 2.71 -4.23
C ASP A 53 -8.69 2.69 -2.90
N LEU A 54 -7.59 3.44 -2.86
CA LEU A 54 -6.72 3.53 -1.69
C LEU A 54 -7.22 4.55 -0.65
N GLY A 55 -8.36 5.19 -0.90
CA GLY A 55 -8.96 6.19 -0.02
C GLY A 55 -7.99 7.33 0.31
N GLU A 56 -7.84 7.66 1.59
CA GLU A 56 -6.96 8.75 2.04
C GLU A 56 -5.48 8.35 2.18
N ILE A 57 -5.13 7.07 2.01
CA ILE A 57 -3.78 6.57 2.32
C ILE A 57 -2.68 7.33 1.56
N PRO A 58 -2.76 7.55 0.22
CA PRO A 58 -1.73 8.31 -0.49
C PRO A 58 -1.57 9.74 0.04
N ARG A 59 -2.68 10.36 0.47
CA ARG A 59 -2.68 11.73 1.02
C ARG A 59 -2.04 11.78 2.40
N LEU A 60 -2.32 10.80 3.25
CA LEU A 60 -1.75 10.70 4.61
C LEU A 60 -0.25 10.43 4.56
N ILE A 61 0.19 9.54 3.67
CA ILE A 61 1.61 9.26 3.44
C ILE A 61 2.32 10.48 2.83
N GLY A 62 1.64 11.16 1.89
CA GLY A 62 2.09 12.42 1.30
C GLY A 62 3.20 12.29 0.25
N LYS A 63 3.50 11.06 -0.20
CA LYS A 63 4.48 10.76 -1.24
C LYS A 63 4.12 9.49 -2.01
N ASP A 64 4.70 9.36 -3.20
CA ASP A 64 4.57 8.18 -4.04
C ASP A 64 5.26 6.95 -3.42
N PRO A 65 4.88 5.72 -3.83
CA PRO A 65 5.56 4.51 -3.41
C PRO A 65 7.02 4.51 -3.85
N GLU A 66 7.90 3.98 -2.99
CA GLU A 66 9.31 3.75 -3.35
C GLU A 66 9.47 2.49 -4.21
N VAL A 67 8.54 1.55 -4.09
CA VAL A 67 8.43 0.36 -4.94
C VAL A 67 7.05 0.36 -5.56
N ALA A 68 6.97 0.26 -6.89
CA ALA A 68 5.73 0.16 -7.64
C ALA A 68 5.94 -0.80 -8.82
N GLU A 69 5.89 -2.10 -8.53
CA GLU A 69 6.22 -3.16 -9.48
C GLU A 69 4.95 -3.90 -9.93
N GLU A 70 4.91 -4.30 -11.20
CA GLU A 70 3.82 -5.06 -11.80
C GLU A 70 4.33 -6.40 -12.35
N PHE A 71 3.52 -7.44 -12.21
CA PHE A 71 3.85 -8.81 -12.61
C PHE A 71 2.66 -9.46 -13.30
N ASP A 72 2.92 -10.28 -14.31
CA ASP A 72 1.93 -11.24 -14.81
C ASP A 72 1.82 -12.42 -13.84
N VAL A 73 0.58 -12.79 -13.51
CA VAL A 73 0.28 -13.94 -12.64
C VAL A 73 0.11 -15.21 -13.49
N GLU A 74 0.81 -16.28 -13.09
CA GLU A 74 0.80 -17.62 -13.70
C GLU A 74 -0.18 -18.60 -13.01
#